data_AF-A0A327WNI4-F1
#
_entry.id   AF-A0A327WNI4-F1
#
_cell.length_a   1.000
_cell.length_b   1.000
_cell.length_c   1.000
_cell.angle_alpha   90.00
_cell.angle_beta   90.00
_cell.angle_gamma   90.00
#
_symmetry.space_group_name_H-M   'P 1'
#
loop_
_entity.id
_entity.type
_entity.pdbx_description
1 polymer ?
#
loop_
_entity_poly.entity_id
_entity_poly.type
_entity_poly.pdbx_seq_one_letter_code
_entity_poly.pdbx_strand_id
1 'polypeptide(L)'
;MTGVSIQTDWNNVYAETRLWVERSSQAGKKWIVANDEQNDMGVATDADYAGRRGTLADNQDEIRKECLWGNLMAGGAGIEYYFGGYTGETDLAAEDYRSRAKMYRFTRHALDFFRNYVPLLEVAPMDNSDRGWVLGQEGQVYILYLKDGGAATINLGGGRYTVQWYDPRSGGALQYGAVRSLSGHGRQSTGLPPSATKEDWVVLIRLESNSVDQPVTNAYRINAGGSSYTTPDGRVFSADTYASGGAEYTINGSTDIQNTEDDGLYRNERYGDFSYRLPVSNGSYRVTLHFAEVYARSAGQRKFNVALEGERILTEYDIFARAGGGFRALQETFITQVRDGVLNLDFTRGSVGNAKISAIEVVQTDATAARWGAGLSAETLGVQLQAYPNPFTDFITLRLEGPAAQALPVVIYDSQGRVVLQLAEVKSEQRISLGNAFPPGLYVLKVGEGKGATSHTLLKVR
;
A
#
# COMPACT_ATOMS: atom_id res chain seq x y z
N MET A 1 28.59 -4.50 9.89
CA MET A 1 27.63 -5.54 9.47
C MET A 1 28.14 -6.85 10.04
N THR A 2 27.33 -7.58 10.81
CA THR A 2 27.74 -8.88 11.38
C THR A 2 26.79 -9.93 10.82
N GLY A 3 27.34 -11.02 10.29
CA GLY A 3 26.57 -12.02 9.59
C GLY A 3 27.34 -13.30 9.37
N VAL A 4 26.63 -14.30 8.86
CA VAL A 4 27.20 -15.58 8.42
C VAL A 4 26.62 -15.90 7.05
N SER A 5 27.43 -16.50 6.18
CA SER A 5 26.90 -17.24 5.04
C SER A 5 27.07 -18.73 5.32
N ILE A 6 25.95 -19.45 5.31
CA ILE A 6 25.89 -20.86 5.68
C ILE A 6 26.08 -21.73 4.44
N GLN A 7 26.94 -22.74 4.55
CA GLN A 7 27.07 -23.80 3.55
C GLN A 7 26.40 -25.05 4.10
N THR A 8 25.41 -25.57 3.36
CA THR A 8 24.62 -26.75 3.76
C THR A 8 23.98 -27.37 2.53
N ASP A 9 23.55 -28.63 2.64
CA ASP A 9 22.75 -29.28 1.61
C ASP A 9 21.46 -28.52 1.31
N TRP A 10 21.03 -28.59 0.04
CA TRP A 10 19.98 -27.77 -0.56
C TRP A 10 18.66 -27.89 0.18
N ASN A 11 18.37 -29.07 0.72
CA ASN A 11 17.16 -29.43 1.44
C ASN A 11 17.19 -29.08 2.95
N ASN A 12 18.28 -28.48 3.44
CA ASN A 12 18.47 -28.10 4.85
C ASN A 12 18.60 -26.58 5.07
N VAL A 13 18.59 -25.79 3.99
CA VAL A 13 18.79 -24.33 4.04
C VAL A 13 17.82 -23.63 4.99
N TYR A 14 16.52 -23.94 4.94
CA TYR A 14 15.54 -23.33 5.87
C TYR A 14 15.92 -23.56 7.34
N ALA A 15 16.25 -24.80 7.71
CA ALA A 15 16.51 -25.17 9.09
C ALA A 15 17.78 -24.48 9.64
N GLU A 16 18.86 -24.49 8.86
CA GLU A 16 20.13 -23.86 9.25
C GLU A 16 20.03 -22.33 9.28
N THR A 17 19.40 -21.71 8.27
CA THR A 17 19.18 -20.25 8.28
C THR A 17 18.40 -19.84 9.52
N ARG A 18 17.30 -20.53 9.79
CA ARG A 18 16.42 -20.22 10.92
C ARG A 18 17.15 -20.35 12.25
N LEU A 19 17.97 -21.39 12.40
CA LEU A 19 18.81 -21.59 13.59
C LEU A 19 19.68 -20.37 13.91
N TRP A 20 20.37 -19.82 12.91
CA TRP A 20 21.27 -18.68 13.09
C TRP A 20 20.53 -17.34 13.23
N VAL A 21 19.41 -17.17 12.53
CA VAL A 21 18.52 -16.00 12.71
C VAL A 21 18.01 -15.95 14.16
N GLU A 22 17.51 -17.07 14.69
CA GLU A 22 16.98 -17.14 16.05
C GLU A 22 18.08 -16.99 17.11
N ARG A 23 19.19 -17.73 16.99
CA ARG A 23 20.29 -17.67 17.97
C ARG A 23 20.93 -16.28 18.04
N SER A 24 21.14 -15.64 16.89
CA SER A 24 21.72 -14.28 16.86
C SER A 24 20.78 -13.25 17.50
N SER A 25 19.47 -13.36 17.25
CA SER A 25 18.44 -12.54 17.89
C SER A 25 18.43 -12.74 19.42
N GLN A 26 18.45 -13.99 19.89
CA GLN A 26 18.50 -14.33 21.33
C GLN A 26 19.77 -13.84 22.02
N ALA A 27 20.89 -13.79 21.31
CA ALA A 27 22.15 -13.23 21.79
C ALA A 27 22.16 -11.68 21.83
N GLY A 28 21.05 -11.03 21.47
CA GLY A 28 20.92 -9.56 21.45
C GLY A 28 21.64 -8.89 20.28
N LYS A 29 22.09 -9.65 19.27
CA LYS A 29 22.79 -9.15 18.09
C LYS A 29 22.29 -9.86 16.84
N LYS A 30 21.26 -9.30 16.20
CA LYS A 30 20.71 -9.85 14.94
C LYS A 30 21.79 -9.92 13.87
N TRP A 31 22.00 -11.11 13.31
CA TRP A 31 22.92 -11.34 12.20
C TRP A 31 22.19 -11.29 10.87
N ILE A 32 22.91 -10.86 9.84
CA ILE A 32 22.51 -11.11 8.45
C ILE A 32 22.93 -12.55 8.13
N VAL A 33 21.96 -13.41 7.82
CA VAL A 33 22.20 -14.82 7.51
C VAL A 33 21.92 -15.04 6.03
N ALA A 34 22.93 -15.41 5.26
CA ALA A 34 22.83 -15.81 3.86
C ALA A 34 23.11 -17.31 3.73
N ASN A 35 22.77 -17.89 2.58
CA ASN A 35 23.21 -19.24 2.22
C ASN A 35 24.13 -19.18 1.00
N ASP A 36 25.30 -19.78 1.15
CA ASP A 36 26.29 -20.06 0.12
C ASP A 36 26.29 -21.57 -0.18
N GLU A 37 26.72 -21.95 -1.38
CA GLU A 37 26.96 -23.35 -1.77
C GLU A 37 25.87 -24.34 -1.33
N GLN A 38 24.78 -24.39 -2.10
CA GLN A 38 23.59 -25.21 -1.79
C GLN A 38 23.87 -26.72 -1.74
N ASN A 39 25.05 -27.20 -2.16
CA ASN A 39 25.55 -28.57 -2.08
C ASN A 39 26.86 -28.68 -2.88
N ASP A 40 27.50 -29.84 -2.84
CA ASP A 40 28.73 -30.15 -3.59
C ASP A 40 28.57 -30.13 -5.13
N MET A 41 27.34 -30.20 -5.66
CA MET A 41 27.06 -30.25 -7.10
C MET A 41 26.85 -28.87 -7.72
N GLY A 42 26.33 -27.93 -6.95
CA GLY A 42 25.97 -26.58 -7.38
C GLY A 42 24.66 -26.47 -8.18
N VAL A 43 24.38 -25.27 -8.65
CA VAL A 43 23.22 -24.94 -9.49
C VAL A 43 23.54 -25.30 -10.94
N ALA A 44 22.76 -26.18 -11.56
CA ALA A 44 22.95 -26.58 -12.94
C ALA A 44 22.66 -25.44 -13.94
N THR A 45 23.08 -25.59 -15.19
CA THR A 45 22.63 -24.72 -16.28
C THR A 45 21.17 -25.01 -16.64
N ASP A 46 20.46 -24.04 -17.19
CA ASP A 46 19.09 -24.21 -17.68
C ASP A 46 19.05 -25.32 -18.74
N ALA A 47 18.02 -26.18 -18.71
CA ALA A 47 17.90 -27.33 -19.61
C ALA A 47 17.93 -26.94 -21.10
N ASP A 48 17.40 -25.77 -21.43
CA ASP A 48 17.32 -25.17 -22.77
C ASP A 48 18.52 -24.26 -23.10
N TYR A 49 19.50 -24.14 -22.21
CA TYR A 49 20.71 -23.38 -22.48
C TYR A 49 21.56 -24.05 -23.57
N ALA A 50 21.66 -23.40 -24.73
CA ALA A 50 22.38 -23.94 -25.88
C ALA A 50 23.89 -24.19 -25.63
N GLY A 51 24.49 -23.43 -24.71
CA GLY A 51 25.90 -23.57 -24.32
C GLY A 51 26.17 -24.63 -23.26
N ARG A 52 25.21 -25.49 -22.92
CA ARG A 52 25.36 -26.47 -21.84
C ARG A 52 26.50 -27.45 -22.12
N ARG A 53 27.50 -27.44 -21.23
CA ARG A 53 28.68 -28.34 -21.25
C ARG A 53 28.69 -29.38 -20.13
N GLY A 54 27.84 -29.22 -19.12
CA GLY A 54 27.81 -30.07 -17.92
C GLY A 54 26.92 -31.29 -18.03
N THR A 55 27.11 -32.24 -17.11
CA THR A 55 26.35 -33.49 -17.02
C THR A 55 25.20 -33.43 -16.02
N LEU A 56 25.19 -32.42 -15.13
CA LEU A 56 24.14 -32.24 -14.14
C LEU A 56 22.81 -31.85 -14.81
N ALA A 57 21.71 -32.51 -14.42
CA ALA A 57 20.37 -32.15 -14.86
C ALA A 57 19.96 -30.78 -14.29
N ASP A 58 19.10 -30.05 -15.01
CA ASP A 58 18.46 -28.82 -14.52
C ASP A 58 17.79 -29.11 -13.17
N ASN A 59 18.23 -28.39 -12.14
CA ASN A 59 17.81 -28.53 -10.74
C ASN A 59 17.19 -27.23 -10.19
N GLN A 60 16.87 -26.28 -11.07
CA GLN A 60 16.53 -24.91 -10.70
C GLN A 60 15.24 -24.84 -9.89
N ASP A 61 14.28 -25.75 -10.12
CA ASP A 61 13.06 -25.82 -9.33
C ASP A 61 13.32 -26.25 -7.88
N GLU A 62 14.19 -27.23 -7.65
CA GLU A 62 14.56 -27.65 -6.29
C GLU A 62 15.37 -26.56 -5.58
N ILE A 63 16.31 -25.91 -6.28
CA ILE A 63 17.08 -24.79 -5.72
C ILE A 63 16.17 -23.59 -5.40
N ARG A 64 15.18 -23.30 -6.24
CA ARG A 64 14.17 -22.28 -5.95
C ARG A 64 13.36 -22.65 -4.71
N LYS A 65 12.87 -23.89 -4.64
CA LYS A 65 12.01 -24.36 -3.55
C LYS A 65 12.73 -24.40 -2.22
N GLU A 66 13.88 -25.06 -2.18
CA GLU A 66 14.51 -25.41 -0.90
C GLU A 66 15.55 -24.39 -0.46
N CYS A 67 16.23 -23.73 -1.41
CA CYS A 67 17.28 -22.78 -1.08
C CYS A 67 16.73 -21.34 -1.09
N LEU A 68 16.28 -20.83 -2.24
CA LEU A 68 15.80 -19.44 -2.34
C LEU A 68 14.65 -19.15 -1.38
N TRP A 69 13.54 -19.89 -1.51
CA TRP A 69 12.40 -19.71 -0.61
C TRP A 69 12.70 -20.22 0.79
N GLY A 70 13.50 -21.28 0.96
CA GLY A 70 13.90 -21.76 2.28
C GLY A 70 14.64 -20.73 3.10
N ASN A 71 15.66 -20.08 2.54
CA ASN A 71 16.40 -19.04 3.24
C ASN A 71 15.54 -17.81 3.54
N LEU A 72 14.76 -17.33 2.57
CA LEU A 72 13.92 -16.15 2.76
C LEU A 72 12.82 -16.38 3.80
N MET A 73 12.16 -17.54 3.77
CA MET A 73 11.12 -17.90 4.73
C MET A 73 11.67 -18.17 6.14
N ALA A 74 12.96 -18.52 6.25
CA ALA A 74 13.67 -18.61 7.52
C ALA A 74 14.12 -17.25 8.10
N GLY A 75 13.83 -16.14 7.41
CA GLY A 75 14.24 -14.79 7.80
C GLY A 75 15.67 -14.43 7.37
N GLY A 76 16.27 -15.20 6.45
CA GLY A 76 17.57 -14.93 5.85
C GLY A 76 17.53 -13.80 4.82
N ALA A 77 18.71 -13.33 4.42
CA ALA A 77 18.88 -12.13 3.60
C ALA A 77 19.09 -12.39 2.09
N GLY A 78 19.57 -13.56 1.71
CA GLY A 78 19.86 -13.88 0.30
C GLY A 78 20.60 -15.20 0.08
N ILE A 79 20.78 -15.55 -1.19
CA ILE A 79 21.48 -16.75 -1.64
C ILE A 79 22.67 -16.34 -2.51
N GLU A 80 23.83 -16.96 -2.27
CA GLU A 80 24.94 -17.02 -3.21
C GLU A 80 24.86 -18.35 -3.97
N TYR A 81 24.58 -18.29 -5.28
CA TYR A 81 24.44 -19.50 -6.10
C TYR A 81 25.78 -20.05 -6.53
N TYR A 82 26.12 -21.24 -6.02
CA TYR A 82 27.36 -21.92 -6.40
C TYR A 82 27.25 -22.58 -7.77
N PHE A 83 28.18 -22.25 -8.66
CA PHE A 83 28.27 -22.83 -9.99
C PHE A 83 29.25 -24.00 -9.94
N GLY A 84 28.77 -25.16 -9.51
CA GLY A 84 29.64 -26.28 -9.16
C GLY A 84 30.37 -26.96 -10.32
N GLY A 85 31.39 -27.75 -9.98
CA GLY A 85 32.33 -28.37 -10.94
C GLY A 85 31.66 -29.25 -12.01
N TYR A 86 30.51 -29.85 -11.72
CA TYR A 86 29.77 -30.73 -12.64
C TYR A 86 28.80 -29.99 -13.58
N THR A 87 28.68 -28.67 -13.43
CA THR A 87 27.71 -27.85 -14.18
C THR A 87 28.18 -27.50 -15.60
N GLY A 88 29.48 -27.65 -15.89
CA GLY A 88 30.11 -27.31 -17.18
C GLY A 88 30.20 -25.80 -17.47
N GLU A 89 29.49 -24.98 -16.71
CA GLU A 89 29.60 -23.52 -16.60
C GLU A 89 29.87 -23.21 -15.12
N THR A 90 31.08 -23.54 -14.66
CA THR A 90 31.46 -23.46 -13.24
C THR A 90 31.74 -22.02 -12.81
N ASP A 91 31.82 -21.75 -11.52
CA ASP A 91 32.22 -20.45 -10.96
C ASP A 91 33.59 -19.96 -11.46
N LEU A 92 34.49 -20.90 -11.79
CA LEU A 92 35.80 -20.63 -12.42
C LEU A 92 35.77 -20.49 -13.95
N ALA A 93 34.72 -20.91 -14.63
CA ALA A 93 34.70 -21.06 -16.11
C ALA A 93 33.45 -20.47 -16.80
N ALA A 94 32.52 -19.90 -16.03
CA ALA A 94 31.30 -19.31 -16.53
C ALA A 94 31.59 -17.95 -17.19
N GLU A 95 31.46 -17.91 -18.51
CA GLU A 95 31.57 -16.68 -19.31
C GLU A 95 30.19 -16.13 -19.72
N ASP A 96 29.12 -16.88 -19.45
CA ASP A 96 27.75 -16.54 -19.83
C ASP A 96 26.75 -16.79 -18.69
N TYR A 97 26.39 -15.72 -17.99
CA TYR A 97 25.41 -15.76 -16.90
C TYR A 97 23.97 -16.07 -17.39
N ARG A 98 23.70 -16.03 -18.69
CA ARG A 98 22.40 -16.51 -19.22
C ARG A 98 22.25 -18.03 -19.09
N SER A 99 23.33 -18.75 -18.81
CA SER A 99 23.30 -20.18 -18.49
C SER A 99 22.35 -20.56 -17.35
N ARG A 100 21.99 -19.60 -16.49
CA ARG A 100 21.07 -19.78 -15.34
C ARG A 100 20.00 -18.69 -15.30
N ALA A 101 19.52 -18.27 -16.47
CA ALA A 101 18.52 -17.21 -16.59
C ALA A 101 17.26 -17.48 -15.76
N LYS A 102 16.85 -18.75 -15.58
CA LYS A 102 15.75 -19.13 -14.68
C LYS A 102 15.97 -18.67 -13.25
N MET A 103 17.15 -18.89 -12.67
CA MET A 103 17.42 -18.51 -11.28
C MET A 103 17.38 -17.00 -11.05
N TYR A 104 17.85 -16.19 -12.01
CA TYR A 104 17.71 -14.74 -11.95
C TYR A 104 16.25 -14.29 -12.00
N ARG A 105 15.41 -14.94 -12.83
CA ARG A 105 13.97 -14.67 -12.85
C ARG A 105 13.30 -15.05 -11.53
N PHE A 106 13.58 -16.24 -11.01
CA PHE A 106 13.05 -16.69 -9.72
C PHE A 106 13.45 -15.78 -8.56
N THR A 107 14.71 -15.34 -8.53
CA THR A 107 15.20 -14.36 -7.55
C THR A 107 14.44 -13.04 -7.68
N ARG A 108 14.23 -12.55 -8.91
CA ARG A 108 13.42 -11.35 -9.14
C ARG A 108 11.99 -11.52 -8.65
N HIS A 109 11.34 -12.65 -8.93
CA HIS A 109 9.99 -12.93 -8.45
C HIS A 109 9.91 -12.92 -6.92
N ALA A 110 10.84 -13.59 -6.23
CA ALA A 110 10.91 -13.55 -4.78
C ALA A 110 11.12 -12.11 -4.25
N LEU A 111 12.06 -11.35 -4.83
CA LEU A 111 12.30 -9.95 -4.45
C LEU A 111 11.06 -9.08 -4.67
N ASP A 112 10.37 -9.24 -5.80
CA ASP A 112 9.13 -8.50 -6.09
C ASP A 112 8.05 -8.84 -5.06
N PHE A 113 7.91 -10.11 -4.65
CA PHE A 113 6.97 -10.49 -3.60
C PHE A 113 7.30 -9.84 -2.25
N PHE A 114 8.54 -10.01 -1.76
CA PHE A 114 8.94 -9.52 -0.44
C PHE A 114 8.93 -7.98 -0.36
N ARG A 115 9.38 -7.28 -1.41
CA ARG A 115 9.40 -5.81 -1.44
C ARG A 115 8.01 -5.18 -1.48
N ASN A 116 7.07 -5.84 -2.17
CA ASN A 116 5.73 -5.27 -2.37
C ASN A 116 4.73 -5.68 -1.30
N TYR A 117 4.92 -6.82 -0.64
CA TYR A 117 3.86 -7.43 0.18
C TYR A 117 4.25 -7.80 1.61
N VAL A 118 5.53 -7.75 1.97
CA VAL A 118 6.03 -8.23 3.27
C VAL A 118 6.65 -7.08 4.07
N PRO A 119 6.15 -6.78 5.29
CA PRO A 119 6.79 -5.81 6.17
C PRO A 119 8.03 -6.44 6.81
N LEU A 120 9.14 -6.44 6.07
CA LEU A 120 10.38 -7.19 6.38
C LEU A 120 10.95 -6.94 7.79
N LEU A 121 10.67 -5.78 8.40
CA LEU A 121 11.15 -5.45 9.75
C LEU A 121 10.28 -6.00 10.88
N GLU A 122 9.05 -6.46 10.57
CA GLU A 122 8.00 -6.81 11.53
C GLU A 122 7.69 -8.31 11.57
N VAL A 123 8.17 -9.06 10.57
CA VAL A 123 7.92 -10.50 10.45
C VAL A 123 9.06 -11.35 11.00
N ALA A 124 8.72 -12.53 11.49
CA ALA A 124 9.67 -13.55 11.95
C ALA A 124 9.18 -14.96 11.58
N PRO A 125 10.05 -15.99 11.54
CA PRO A 125 9.63 -17.37 11.34
C PRO A 125 8.65 -17.83 12.42
N MET A 126 7.66 -18.66 12.05
CA MET A 126 6.61 -19.15 12.94
C MET A 126 6.33 -20.65 12.74
N ASP A 127 5.88 -21.33 13.81
CA ASP A 127 5.50 -22.75 13.81
C ASP A 127 3.98 -22.93 14.02
N ASN A 128 3.19 -22.22 13.23
CA ASN A 128 1.73 -22.20 13.39
C ASN A 128 0.97 -22.83 12.21
N SER A 129 1.62 -23.61 11.35
CA SER A 129 0.96 -24.38 10.29
C SER A 129 1.32 -25.87 10.35
N ASP A 130 0.44 -26.72 9.82
CA ASP A 130 0.67 -28.17 9.73
C ASP A 130 1.64 -28.57 8.61
N ARG A 131 1.90 -27.68 7.64
CA ARG A 131 2.88 -27.88 6.58
C ARG A 131 3.35 -26.56 5.98
N GLY A 132 4.48 -26.61 5.29
CA GLY A 132 5.12 -25.44 4.72
C GLY A 132 5.86 -24.61 5.75
N TRP A 133 6.55 -23.58 5.28
CA TRP A 133 7.28 -22.65 6.13
C TRP A 133 6.48 -21.38 6.31
N VAL A 134 6.44 -20.87 7.54
CA VAL A 134 5.68 -19.67 7.86
C VAL A 134 6.63 -18.57 8.29
N LEU A 135 6.47 -17.40 7.68
CA LEU A 135 7.06 -16.14 8.09
C LEU A 135 5.90 -15.18 8.37
N GLY A 136 5.89 -14.48 9.50
CA GLY A 136 4.76 -13.61 9.79
C GLY A 136 4.86 -12.86 11.10
N GLN A 137 3.79 -12.15 11.41
CA GLN A 137 3.54 -11.47 12.66
C GLN A 137 2.14 -11.88 13.12
N GLU A 138 2.06 -12.46 14.31
CA GLU A 138 0.80 -12.97 14.84
C GLU A 138 -0.28 -11.88 14.87
N GLY A 139 -1.46 -12.22 14.36
CA GLY A 139 -2.61 -11.32 14.30
C GLY A 139 -2.53 -10.24 13.21
N GLN A 140 -1.45 -10.16 12.42
CA GLN A 140 -1.28 -9.13 11.39
C GLN A 140 -1.08 -9.74 9.99
N VAL A 141 -0.08 -10.60 9.83
CA VAL A 141 0.28 -11.16 8.51
C VAL A 141 0.93 -12.53 8.68
N TYR A 142 0.59 -13.45 7.80
CA TYR A 142 1.19 -14.77 7.70
C TYR A 142 1.51 -15.05 6.24
N ILE A 143 2.77 -15.35 5.95
CA ILE A 143 3.24 -15.80 4.66
C ILE A 143 3.56 -17.28 4.80
N LEU A 144 2.92 -18.14 4.00
CA LEU A 144 3.20 -19.57 3.97
C LEU A 144 3.83 -19.92 2.64
N TYR A 145 4.92 -20.68 2.67
CA TYR A 145 5.48 -21.28 1.47
C TYR A 145 5.18 -22.77 1.43
N LEU A 146 4.41 -23.20 0.42
CA LEU A 146 3.97 -24.58 0.22
C LEU A 146 4.74 -25.19 -0.95
N LYS A 147 5.92 -25.77 -0.71
CA LYS A 147 6.83 -26.29 -1.75
C LYS A 147 6.28 -27.42 -2.64
N ASP A 148 5.22 -28.10 -2.19
CA ASP A 148 4.54 -29.16 -2.95
C ASP A 148 3.07 -28.79 -3.29
N GLY A 149 2.73 -27.51 -3.13
CA GLY A 149 1.37 -27.02 -3.35
C GLY A 149 0.34 -27.53 -2.37
N GLY A 150 -0.92 -27.56 -2.83
CA GLY A 150 -2.08 -27.97 -2.06
C GLY A 150 -2.56 -26.92 -1.07
N ALA A 151 -3.36 -27.37 -0.11
CA ALA A 151 -3.85 -26.56 1.01
C ALA A 151 -3.03 -26.85 2.27
N ALA A 152 -2.95 -25.87 3.16
CA ALA A 152 -2.42 -26.04 4.51
C ALA A 152 -3.47 -25.64 5.55
N THR A 153 -3.31 -26.14 6.77
CA THR A 153 -4.03 -25.64 7.94
C THR A 153 -3.10 -24.72 8.72
N ILE A 154 -3.54 -23.49 8.97
CA ILE A 154 -2.82 -22.51 9.77
C ILE A 154 -3.61 -22.14 11.02
N ASN A 155 -2.92 -21.96 12.13
CA ASN A 155 -3.47 -21.43 13.37
C ASN A 155 -3.36 -19.90 13.35
N LEU A 156 -4.50 -19.21 13.27
CA LEU A 156 -4.58 -17.76 13.20
C LEU A 156 -5.00 -17.15 14.56
N GLY A 157 -4.48 -15.95 14.82
CA GLY A 157 -5.02 -15.07 15.86
C GLY A 157 -6.45 -14.63 15.54
N GLY A 158 -7.18 -14.12 16.53
CA GLY A 158 -8.54 -13.63 16.32
C GLY A 158 -8.58 -12.48 15.31
N GLY A 159 -9.42 -12.60 14.27
CA GLY A 159 -9.56 -11.55 13.27
C GLY A 159 -10.32 -12.05 12.04
N ARG A 160 -10.40 -11.18 11.04
CA ARG A 160 -10.75 -11.56 9.67
C ARG A 160 -9.52 -11.32 8.82
N TYR A 161 -9.26 -12.19 7.84
CA TYR A 161 -8.04 -12.14 7.04
C TYR A 161 -8.39 -12.34 5.57
N THR A 162 -7.69 -11.63 4.69
CA THR A 162 -7.65 -11.94 3.26
C THR A 162 -6.68 -13.10 3.01
N VAL A 163 -6.97 -13.92 2.00
CA VAL A 163 -6.09 -15.00 1.54
C VAL A 163 -5.83 -14.82 0.06
N GLN A 164 -4.56 -14.62 -0.29
CA GLN A 164 -4.10 -14.48 -1.66
C GLN A 164 -2.89 -15.38 -1.93
N TRP A 165 -2.66 -15.70 -3.19
CA TRP A 165 -1.66 -16.67 -3.65
C TRP A 165 -0.72 -15.98 -4.64
N TYR A 166 0.58 -16.20 -4.49
CA TYR A 166 1.61 -15.73 -5.41
C TYR A 166 2.29 -16.92 -6.05
N ASP A 167 2.46 -16.88 -7.38
CA ASP A 167 3.14 -17.94 -8.13
C ASP A 167 4.66 -17.65 -8.16
N PRO A 168 5.48 -18.36 -7.37
CA PRO A 168 6.92 -18.13 -7.33
C PRO A 168 7.65 -18.54 -8.62
N ARG A 169 7.00 -19.29 -9.51
CA ARG A 169 7.58 -19.75 -10.79
C ARG A 169 7.44 -18.67 -11.87
N SER A 170 6.29 -18.01 -11.90
CA SER A 170 5.91 -17.05 -12.95
C SER A 170 5.95 -15.59 -12.49
N GLY A 171 5.95 -15.36 -11.18
CA GLY A 171 5.78 -14.04 -10.56
C GLY A 171 4.40 -13.42 -10.83
N GLY A 172 4.35 -12.09 -10.91
CA GLY A 172 3.14 -11.34 -11.26
C GLY A 172 2.31 -10.89 -10.05
N ALA A 173 1.02 -10.61 -10.28
CA ALA A 173 0.12 -10.13 -9.24
C ALA A 173 -0.35 -11.26 -8.32
N LEU A 174 -0.77 -10.89 -7.11
CA LEU A 174 -1.48 -11.79 -6.19
C LEU A 174 -2.79 -12.27 -6.80
N GLN A 175 -3.09 -13.56 -6.61
CA GLN A 175 -4.26 -14.25 -7.14
C GLN A 175 -5.15 -14.78 -6.02
N TYR A 176 -6.43 -14.99 -6.30
CA TYR A 176 -7.34 -15.63 -5.35
C TYR A 176 -7.41 -17.13 -5.62
N GLY A 177 -7.24 -17.94 -4.57
CA GLY A 177 -7.48 -19.38 -4.60
C GLY A 177 -8.92 -19.73 -4.26
N ALA A 178 -9.12 -20.99 -3.85
CA ALA A 178 -10.44 -21.51 -3.45
C ALA A 178 -11.02 -20.81 -2.20
N VAL A 179 -10.15 -20.36 -1.30
CA VAL A 179 -10.51 -19.55 -0.13
C VAL A 179 -9.94 -18.15 -0.31
N ARG A 180 -10.79 -17.14 -0.09
CA ARG A 180 -10.44 -15.71 -0.23
C ARG A 180 -10.35 -14.97 1.09
N SER A 181 -11.04 -15.47 2.11
CA SER A 181 -11.03 -14.89 3.44
C SER A 181 -11.14 -15.95 4.52
N LEU A 182 -10.46 -15.72 5.64
CA LEU A 182 -10.54 -16.53 6.86
C LEU A 182 -11.07 -15.66 7.99
N SER A 183 -11.83 -16.24 8.92
CA SER A 183 -12.36 -15.51 10.06
C SER A 183 -12.36 -16.35 11.32
N GLY A 184 -12.20 -15.67 12.46
CA GLY A 184 -12.14 -16.30 13.77
C GLY A 184 -10.70 -16.57 14.22
N HIS A 185 -10.60 -17.28 15.33
CA HIS A 185 -9.33 -17.72 15.92
C HIS A 185 -9.17 -19.23 15.66
N GLY A 186 -7.93 -19.72 15.68
CA GLY A 186 -7.68 -21.15 15.62
C GLY A 186 -7.33 -21.69 14.23
N ARG A 187 -7.50 -23.00 14.06
CA ARG A 187 -7.14 -23.74 12.84
C ARG A 187 -8.07 -23.40 11.67
N GLN A 188 -7.48 -22.89 10.59
CA GLN A 188 -8.17 -22.49 9.37
C GLN A 188 -7.46 -23.07 8.15
N SER A 189 -8.20 -23.50 7.12
CA SER A 189 -7.62 -24.04 5.89
C SER A 189 -7.38 -22.92 4.88
N THR A 190 -6.19 -22.86 4.28
CA THR A 190 -5.87 -21.89 3.22
C THR A 190 -6.67 -22.11 1.94
N GLY A 191 -7.32 -23.27 1.78
CA GLY A 191 -7.88 -23.71 0.52
C GLY A 191 -6.81 -24.09 -0.50
N LEU A 192 -7.25 -24.48 -1.70
CA LEU A 192 -6.36 -24.79 -2.83
C LEU A 192 -5.90 -23.52 -3.56
N PRO A 193 -4.69 -23.51 -4.15
CA PRO A 193 -4.24 -22.45 -5.04
C PRO A 193 -5.14 -22.31 -6.29
N PRO A 194 -5.06 -21.19 -7.01
CA PRO A 194 -5.89 -20.93 -8.21
C PRO A 194 -5.65 -21.94 -9.35
N SER A 195 -4.45 -22.49 -9.45
CA SER A 195 -4.06 -23.45 -10.49
C SER A 195 -2.87 -24.28 -10.03
N ALA A 196 -2.41 -25.23 -10.86
CA ALA A 196 -1.21 -26.04 -10.63
C ALA A 196 -1.11 -26.54 -9.17
N THR A 197 -2.15 -27.23 -8.69
CA THR A 197 -2.35 -27.51 -7.26
C THR A 197 -1.32 -28.43 -6.62
N LYS A 198 -0.43 -29.03 -7.41
CA LYS A 198 0.69 -29.88 -6.96
C LYS A 198 2.05 -29.19 -7.09
N GLU A 199 2.07 -27.95 -7.55
CA GLU A 199 3.25 -27.12 -7.69
C GLU A 199 3.30 -26.13 -6.55
N ASP A 200 4.46 -25.52 -6.33
CA ASP A 200 4.64 -24.68 -5.17
C ASP A 200 3.99 -23.30 -5.28
N TRP A 201 3.58 -22.80 -4.12
CA TRP A 201 2.91 -21.52 -4.00
C TRP A 201 3.30 -20.80 -2.71
N VAL A 202 3.21 -19.47 -2.76
CA VAL A 202 3.24 -18.63 -1.56
C VAL A 202 1.82 -18.20 -1.25
N VAL A 203 1.36 -18.43 -0.02
CA VAL A 203 0.08 -17.94 0.50
C VAL A 203 0.36 -16.70 1.33
N LEU A 204 -0.28 -15.59 1.00
CA LEU A 204 -0.27 -14.38 1.79
C LEU A 204 -1.61 -14.23 2.49
N ILE A 205 -1.60 -14.35 3.81
CA ILE A 205 -2.74 -14.18 4.69
C ILE A 205 -2.54 -12.89 5.46
N ARG A 206 -3.36 -11.88 5.21
CA ARG A 206 -3.25 -10.58 5.88
C ARG A 206 -4.50 -10.29 6.66
N LEU A 207 -4.34 -9.82 7.89
CA LEU A 207 -5.45 -9.31 8.67
C LEU A 207 -6.17 -8.30 7.79
N GLU A 208 -7.47 -8.49 7.63
CA GLU A 208 -8.37 -7.42 7.24
C GLU A 208 -8.40 -6.45 8.41
N SER A 209 -7.34 -5.65 8.52
CA SER A 209 -7.44 -4.35 9.13
C SER A 209 -8.49 -3.59 8.32
N ASN A 210 -9.25 -2.72 8.99
CA ASN A 210 -9.98 -1.67 8.30
C ASN A 210 -9.01 -0.65 7.65
N SER A 211 -7.90 -1.11 7.03
CA SER A 211 -6.84 -0.36 6.33
C SER A 211 -5.86 -1.30 5.62
N VAL A 212 -5.70 -1.13 4.29
CA VAL A 212 -5.00 -2.01 3.32
C VAL A 212 -3.50 -1.70 3.12
N ASP A 213 -2.72 -2.72 2.73
CA ASP A 213 -1.30 -2.61 2.32
C ASP A 213 -0.96 -3.47 1.06
N GLN A 214 -1.43 -3.08 -0.12
CA GLN A 214 -0.57 -3.11 -1.34
C GLN A 214 0.43 -1.95 -1.20
N PRO A 215 1.61 -1.87 -1.88
CA PRO A 215 2.54 -0.75 -1.65
C PRO A 215 1.79 0.57 -1.80
N VAL A 216 1.45 1.16 -0.65
CA VAL A 216 0.47 2.23 -0.64
C VAL A 216 1.22 3.46 -1.05
N THR A 217 1.01 3.89 -2.29
CA THR A 217 1.47 5.21 -2.66
C THR A 217 0.59 6.21 -1.90
N ASN A 218 1.19 7.01 -1.01
CA ASN A 218 0.49 8.14 -0.37
C ASN A 218 0.02 9.19 -1.39
N ALA A 219 0.43 9.05 -2.66
CA ALA A 219 -0.16 9.76 -3.77
C ALA A 219 -0.12 8.97 -5.09
N TYR A 220 -1.22 8.98 -5.85
CA TYR A 220 -1.23 8.70 -7.28
C TYR A 220 -1.26 10.01 -8.07
N ARG A 221 -0.50 10.07 -9.16
CA ARG A 221 -0.60 11.09 -10.20
C ARG A 221 -0.54 10.38 -11.54
N ILE A 222 -1.61 10.44 -12.33
CA ILE A 222 -1.78 9.63 -13.55
C ILE A 222 -2.11 10.54 -14.72
N ASN A 223 -1.32 10.45 -15.80
CA ASN A 223 -1.57 11.11 -17.08
C ASN A 223 -2.51 10.22 -17.91
N ALA A 224 -3.80 10.53 -17.95
CA ALA A 224 -4.81 9.65 -18.54
C ALA A 224 -4.71 9.63 -20.07
N GLY A 225 -4.65 8.44 -20.65
CA GLY A 225 -4.41 8.22 -22.08
C GLY A 225 -3.03 8.64 -22.58
N GLY A 226 -2.06 8.88 -21.69
CA GLY A 226 -0.71 9.30 -22.04
C GLY A 226 0.39 8.46 -21.38
N SER A 227 1.63 8.67 -21.85
CA SER A 227 2.84 8.15 -21.21
C SER A 227 3.18 8.94 -19.92
N SER A 228 4.21 8.52 -19.18
CA SER A 228 4.66 9.29 -18.02
C SER A 228 5.02 10.72 -18.41
N TYR A 229 4.60 11.68 -17.60
CA TYR A 229 4.77 13.09 -17.86
C TYR A 229 5.31 13.80 -16.61
N THR A 230 6.24 14.74 -16.78
CA THR A 230 6.71 15.60 -15.69
C THR A 230 6.25 17.01 -15.99
N THR A 231 5.46 17.56 -15.08
CA THR A 231 4.93 18.92 -15.17
C THR A 231 6.05 19.96 -14.99
N PRO A 232 5.85 21.21 -15.44
CA PRO A 232 6.85 22.28 -15.27
C PRO A 232 7.24 22.55 -13.81
N ASP A 233 6.33 22.31 -12.86
CA ASP A 233 6.57 22.45 -11.41
C ASP A 233 7.24 21.21 -10.77
N GLY A 234 7.64 20.22 -11.59
CA GLY A 234 8.42 19.05 -11.17
C GLY A 234 7.61 17.87 -10.64
N ARG A 235 6.27 17.91 -10.72
CA ARG A 235 5.42 16.76 -10.37
C ARG A 235 5.48 15.70 -11.46
N VAL A 236 5.68 14.45 -11.06
CA VAL A 236 5.70 13.31 -11.98
C VAL A 236 4.33 12.64 -11.98
N PHE A 237 3.75 12.52 -13.16
CA PHE A 237 2.55 11.75 -13.46
C PHE A 237 2.97 10.45 -14.15
N SER A 238 2.53 9.31 -13.62
CA SER A 238 2.74 8.01 -14.25
C SER A 238 1.95 7.90 -15.56
N ALA A 239 2.34 6.92 -16.39
CA ALA A 239 1.50 6.51 -17.51
C ALA A 239 0.15 5.97 -17.03
N ASP A 240 -0.82 5.87 -17.94
CA ASP A 240 -2.16 5.38 -17.68
C ASP A 240 -2.22 3.85 -17.45
N THR A 241 -1.92 3.41 -16.22
CA THR A 241 -1.75 1.98 -15.88
C THR A 241 -2.86 1.36 -15.04
N TYR A 242 -3.81 2.15 -14.56
CA TYR A 242 -4.85 1.70 -13.60
C TYR A 242 -6.28 1.73 -14.17
N ALA A 243 -6.41 2.05 -15.46
CA ALA A 243 -7.69 2.13 -16.13
C ALA A 243 -8.22 0.76 -16.59
N SER A 244 -9.54 0.62 -16.57
CA SER A 244 -10.27 -0.45 -17.26
C SER A 244 -11.37 0.17 -18.13
N GLY A 245 -11.42 -0.21 -19.40
CA GLY A 245 -12.35 0.35 -20.39
C GLY A 245 -11.88 1.67 -21.00
N GLY A 246 -12.74 2.27 -21.83
CA GLY A 246 -12.44 3.49 -22.58
C GLY A 246 -11.37 3.33 -23.66
N ALA A 247 -11.08 4.44 -24.33
CA ALA A 247 -10.05 4.59 -25.34
C ALA A 247 -9.20 5.83 -25.06
N GLU A 248 -8.02 5.89 -25.67
CA GLU A 248 -7.02 6.92 -25.46
C GLU A 248 -7.01 7.88 -26.65
N TYR A 249 -6.83 9.17 -26.40
CA TYR A 249 -6.69 10.18 -27.45
C TYR A 249 -5.73 11.28 -27.03
N THR A 250 -4.92 11.73 -27.97
CA THR A 250 -4.00 12.86 -27.79
C THR A 250 -4.24 13.85 -28.93
N ILE A 251 -4.50 15.11 -28.58
CA ILE A 251 -4.60 16.19 -29.57
C ILE A 251 -3.21 16.66 -30.01
N ASN A 252 -3.16 17.43 -31.10
CA ASN A 252 -1.94 18.05 -31.61
C ASN A 252 -1.12 18.72 -30.48
N GLY A 253 0.17 18.38 -30.43
CA GLY A 253 1.13 18.88 -29.45
C GLY A 253 1.39 20.39 -29.48
N SER A 254 0.86 21.15 -30.45
CA SER A 254 0.92 22.61 -30.49
C SER A 254 -0.37 23.32 -30.07
N THR A 255 -1.43 22.58 -29.72
CA THR A 255 -2.70 23.18 -29.28
C THR A 255 -2.54 23.80 -27.89
N ASP A 256 -2.62 25.13 -27.81
CA ASP A 256 -2.65 25.89 -26.56
C ASP A 256 -3.84 25.46 -25.68
N ILE A 257 -3.58 25.19 -24.40
CA ILE A 257 -4.63 24.91 -23.41
C ILE A 257 -4.68 26.09 -22.43
N GLN A 258 -5.73 26.87 -22.52
CA GLN A 258 -5.92 28.04 -21.68
C GLN A 258 -6.12 27.64 -20.21
N ASN A 259 -5.85 28.57 -19.28
CA ASN A 259 -5.92 28.37 -17.82
C ASN A 259 -4.91 27.39 -17.22
N THR A 260 -3.84 27.07 -17.94
CA THR A 260 -2.71 26.28 -17.41
C THR A 260 -1.42 26.75 -18.05
N GLU A 261 -0.29 26.54 -17.38
CA GLU A 261 1.05 26.63 -17.99
C GLU A 261 1.57 25.24 -18.42
N ASP A 262 0.80 24.20 -18.09
CA ASP A 262 1.07 22.81 -18.38
C ASP A 262 0.09 22.31 -19.43
N ASP A 263 0.29 22.66 -20.69
CA ASP A 263 -0.57 22.14 -21.76
C ASP A 263 -0.40 20.63 -21.94
N GLY A 264 0.80 20.11 -21.68
CA GLY A 264 1.17 18.72 -21.93
C GLY A 264 0.26 17.74 -21.20
N LEU A 265 -0.05 18.04 -19.94
CA LEU A 265 -0.94 17.22 -19.11
C LEU A 265 -2.40 17.20 -19.61
N TYR A 266 -2.86 18.28 -20.28
CA TYR A 266 -4.25 18.43 -20.70
C TYR A 266 -4.52 18.07 -22.18
N ARG A 267 -3.46 17.78 -22.94
CA ARG A 267 -3.55 17.33 -24.35
C ARG A 267 -3.87 15.84 -24.51
N ASN A 268 -3.68 15.04 -23.46
CA ASN A 268 -4.05 13.64 -23.43
C ASN A 268 -5.44 13.46 -22.79
N GLU A 269 -6.14 12.40 -23.20
CA GLU A 269 -7.34 11.95 -22.54
C GLU A 269 -7.55 10.44 -22.62
N ARG A 270 -8.18 9.90 -21.58
CA ARG A 270 -9.00 8.69 -21.69
C ARG A 270 -10.46 9.10 -21.83
N TYR A 271 -11.18 8.46 -22.75
CA TYR A 271 -12.59 8.73 -23.01
C TYR A 271 -13.43 7.47 -23.22
N GLY A 272 -14.75 7.57 -23.08
CA GLY A 272 -15.70 6.45 -23.18
C GLY A 272 -16.31 6.10 -21.82
N ASP A 273 -16.78 4.87 -21.64
CA ASP A 273 -17.09 4.32 -20.31
C ASP A 273 -15.85 3.61 -19.78
N PHE A 274 -15.36 4.04 -18.61
CA PHE A 274 -14.12 3.51 -18.03
C PHE A 274 -14.10 3.70 -16.52
N SER A 275 -13.11 3.07 -15.88
CA SER A 275 -12.94 3.10 -14.45
C SER A 275 -11.47 3.09 -14.05
N TYR A 276 -11.16 3.60 -12.87
CA TYR A 276 -9.87 3.46 -12.21
C TYR A 276 -10.05 2.74 -10.87
N ARG A 277 -9.11 1.85 -10.56
CA ARG A 277 -9.04 1.12 -9.28
C ARG A 277 -7.64 1.30 -8.72
N LEU A 278 -7.51 2.18 -7.74
CA LEU A 278 -6.23 2.63 -7.21
C LEU A 278 -5.98 2.01 -5.83
N PRO A 279 -5.02 1.09 -5.68
CA PRO A 279 -4.69 0.52 -4.37
C PRO A 279 -4.20 1.60 -3.39
N VAL A 280 -4.95 1.89 -2.33
CA VAL A 280 -4.58 2.91 -1.33
C VAL A 280 -4.75 2.38 0.10
N SER A 281 -4.16 3.03 1.10
CA SER A 281 -4.43 2.70 2.51
C SER A 281 -5.80 3.27 2.84
N ASN A 282 -6.49 2.71 3.84
CA ASN A 282 -7.72 3.36 4.26
C ASN A 282 -7.40 4.69 4.92
N GLY A 283 -8.18 5.69 4.57
CA GLY A 283 -7.89 7.05 4.96
C GLY A 283 -8.74 8.02 4.19
N SER A 284 -8.55 9.30 4.50
CA SER A 284 -9.16 10.36 3.72
C SER A 284 -8.21 10.75 2.58
N TYR A 285 -8.77 10.97 1.41
CA TYR A 285 -8.02 11.32 0.21
C TYR A 285 -8.59 12.58 -0.40
N ARG A 286 -7.68 13.43 -0.88
CA ARG A 286 -7.99 14.48 -1.83
C ARG A 286 -7.83 13.90 -3.23
N VAL A 287 -8.92 13.93 -4.00
CA VAL A 287 -8.96 13.48 -5.39
C VAL A 287 -9.16 14.69 -6.28
N THR A 288 -8.18 15.01 -7.12
CA THR A 288 -8.26 16.09 -8.11
C THR A 288 -8.37 15.48 -9.50
N LEU A 289 -9.46 15.83 -10.18
CA LEU A 289 -9.76 15.42 -11.55
C LEU A 289 -9.42 16.56 -12.49
N HIS A 290 -8.52 16.31 -13.45
CA HIS A 290 -8.08 17.29 -14.44
C HIS A 290 -8.81 17.07 -15.76
N PHE A 291 -9.47 18.13 -16.24
CA PHE A 291 -10.24 18.13 -17.46
C PHE A 291 -9.78 19.24 -18.42
N ALA A 292 -9.84 18.96 -19.71
CA ALA A 292 -9.94 19.97 -20.76
C ALA A 292 -10.86 19.41 -21.86
N GLU A 293 -11.84 20.17 -22.33
CA GLU A 293 -12.66 19.74 -23.47
C GLU A 293 -11.93 20.05 -24.76
N VAL A 294 -11.43 19.02 -25.44
CA VAL A 294 -10.64 19.17 -26.68
C VAL A 294 -11.40 18.77 -27.94
N TYR A 295 -12.60 18.19 -27.80
CA TYR A 295 -13.39 17.67 -28.91
C TYR A 295 -14.73 18.40 -29.11
N ALA A 296 -15.54 18.55 -28.06
CA ALA A 296 -16.80 19.27 -28.15
C ALA A 296 -16.56 20.76 -28.47
N ARG A 297 -17.47 21.35 -29.23
CA ARG A 297 -17.34 22.73 -29.75
C ARG A 297 -18.38 23.69 -29.16
N SER A 298 -19.35 23.17 -28.41
CA SER A 298 -20.29 23.97 -27.65
C SER A 298 -20.74 23.25 -26.38
N ALA A 299 -21.28 24.01 -25.43
CA ALA A 299 -21.98 23.47 -24.28
C ALA A 299 -23.11 22.52 -24.74
N GLY A 300 -23.35 21.48 -23.96
CA GLY A 300 -24.39 20.48 -24.16
C GLY A 300 -24.04 19.36 -25.11
N GLN A 301 -22.86 19.35 -25.73
CA GLN A 301 -22.45 18.28 -26.67
C GLN A 301 -21.81 17.07 -25.98
N ARG A 302 -21.33 17.23 -24.73
CA ARG A 302 -20.79 16.15 -23.91
C ARG A 302 -21.26 16.35 -22.48
N LYS A 303 -21.94 15.34 -21.95
CA LYS A 303 -22.39 15.24 -20.56
C LYS A 303 -22.12 13.85 -20.05
N PHE A 304 -21.47 13.75 -18.91
CA PHE A 304 -21.11 12.47 -18.33
C PHE A 304 -21.19 12.49 -16.81
N ASN A 305 -21.13 11.31 -16.22
CA ASN A 305 -21.19 11.12 -14.79
C ASN A 305 -19.84 10.64 -14.28
N VAL A 306 -19.50 11.05 -13.06
CA VAL A 306 -18.35 10.51 -12.32
C VAL A 306 -18.83 10.05 -10.95
N ALA A 307 -18.53 8.81 -10.61
CA ALA A 307 -18.70 8.29 -9.25
C ALA A 307 -17.33 8.08 -8.60
N LEU A 308 -17.23 8.37 -7.31
CA LEU A 308 -16.07 8.18 -6.45
C LEU A 308 -16.52 7.38 -5.24
N GLU A 309 -15.89 6.22 -4.98
CA GLU A 309 -16.30 5.30 -3.91
C GLU A 309 -17.78 4.90 -3.97
N GLY A 310 -18.31 4.77 -5.19
CA GLY A 310 -19.72 4.46 -5.45
C GLY A 310 -20.68 5.65 -5.30
N GLU A 311 -20.22 6.80 -4.79
CA GLU A 311 -21.03 8.03 -4.69
C GLU A 311 -20.92 8.87 -5.97
N ARG A 312 -22.05 9.33 -6.50
CA ARG A 312 -22.09 10.19 -7.68
C ARG A 312 -21.61 11.61 -7.33
N ILE A 313 -20.35 11.93 -7.65
CA ILE A 313 -19.75 13.24 -7.39
C ILE A 313 -19.98 14.27 -8.50
N LEU A 314 -20.17 13.82 -9.74
CA LEU A 314 -20.49 14.67 -10.88
C LEU A 314 -21.63 14.05 -11.68
N THR A 315 -22.68 14.81 -11.97
CA THR A 315 -23.86 14.35 -12.72
C THR A 315 -24.07 15.20 -13.96
N GLU A 316 -24.26 14.57 -15.12
CA GLU A 316 -24.48 15.26 -16.42
C GLU A 316 -23.45 16.38 -16.67
N TYR A 317 -22.20 16.11 -16.27
CA TYR A 317 -21.12 17.08 -16.21
C TYR A 317 -20.65 17.49 -17.60
N ASP A 318 -20.64 18.80 -17.81
CA ASP A 318 -20.29 19.45 -19.06
C ASP A 318 -19.04 20.30 -18.85
N ILE A 319 -17.88 19.76 -19.26
CA ILE A 319 -16.58 20.44 -19.13
C ILE A 319 -16.59 21.76 -19.90
N PHE A 320 -17.18 21.82 -21.10
CA PHE A 320 -17.19 23.02 -21.92
C PHE A 320 -17.93 24.16 -21.21
N ALA A 321 -19.12 23.87 -20.68
CA ALA A 321 -19.90 24.85 -19.93
C ALA A 321 -19.19 25.30 -18.66
N ARG A 322 -18.54 24.37 -17.93
CA ARG A 322 -17.87 24.66 -16.65
C ARG A 322 -16.56 25.42 -16.82
N ALA A 323 -15.77 25.09 -17.84
CA ALA A 323 -14.52 25.77 -18.16
C ALA A 323 -14.73 27.10 -18.91
N GLY A 324 -15.95 27.35 -19.41
CA GLY A 324 -16.28 28.53 -20.22
C GLY A 324 -15.82 28.44 -21.69
N GLY A 325 -15.61 27.22 -22.20
CA GLY A 325 -15.17 26.96 -23.57
C GLY A 325 -14.38 25.65 -23.72
N GLY A 326 -14.04 25.31 -24.96
CA GLY A 326 -13.08 24.24 -25.27
C GLY A 326 -11.64 24.72 -25.09
N PHE A 327 -10.69 23.78 -25.05
CA PHE A 327 -9.25 24.02 -24.88
C PHE A 327 -8.91 24.87 -23.65
N ARG A 328 -9.60 24.59 -22.54
CA ARG A 328 -9.42 25.25 -21.25
C ARG A 328 -9.26 24.20 -20.17
N ALA A 329 -8.17 24.30 -19.40
CA ALA A 329 -7.94 23.46 -18.25
C ALA A 329 -8.94 23.79 -17.13
N LEU A 330 -9.43 22.73 -16.50
CA LEU A 330 -10.34 22.77 -15.36
C LEU A 330 -9.96 21.66 -14.38
N GLN A 331 -10.01 21.95 -13.10
CA GLN A 331 -9.79 20.99 -12.03
C GLN A 331 -11.02 20.93 -11.14
N GLU A 332 -11.48 19.73 -10.82
CA GLU A 332 -12.50 19.50 -9.80
C GLU A 332 -11.87 18.67 -8.68
N THR A 333 -12.00 19.11 -7.43
CA THR A 333 -11.37 18.45 -6.29
C THR A 333 -12.41 17.99 -5.29
N PHE A 334 -12.28 16.72 -4.88
CA PHE A 334 -13.18 16.05 -3.95
C PHE A 334 -12.38 15.48 -2.78
N ILE A 335 -13.05 15.36 -1.63
CA ILE A 335 -12.54 14.60 -0.50
C ILE A 335 -13.37 13.34 -0.37
N THR A 336 -12.72 12.19 -0.24
CA THR A 336 -13.41 10.93 0.06
C THR A 336 -12.72 10.19 1.20
N GLN A 337 -13.39 9.17 1.73
CA GLN A 337 -12.84 8.23 2.68
C GLN A 337 -12.86 6.83 2.07
N VAL A 338 -11.68 6.24 1.91
CA VAL A 338 -11.52 4.86 1.44
C VAL A 338 -11.53 3.92 2.64
N ARG A 339 -12.30 2.83 2.54
CA ARG A 339 -12.52 1.86 3.64
C ARG A 339 -12.23 0.41 3.27
N ASP A 340 -12.00 0.14 2.00
CA ASP A 340 -11.72 -1.20 1.45
C ASP A 340 -10.33 -1.30 0.80
N GLY A 341 -9.56 -0.21 0.86
CA GLY A 341 -8.20 -0.04 0.36
C GLY A 341 -8.05 0.07 -1.13
N VAL A 342 -9.14 0.36 -1.83
CA VAL A 342 -9.10 0.65 -3.25
C VAL A 342 -9.91 1.91 -3.47
N LEU A 343 -9.28 2.98 -3.96
CA LEU A 343 -10.04 4.14 -4.41
C LEU A 343 -10.63 3.84 -5.79
N ASN A 344 -11.96 3.86 -5.85
CA ASN A 344 -12.76 3.54 -7.02
C ASN A 344 -13.25 4.83 -7.68
N LEU A 345 -12.89 5.02 -8.95
CA LEU A 345 -13.47 6.05 -9.81
C LEU A 345 -14.16 5.39 -10.99
N ASP A 346 -15.40 5.79 -11.27
CA ASP A 346 -16.18 5.30 -12.40
C ASP A 346 -16.65 6.47 -13.25
N PHE A 347 -16.33 6.44 -14.54
CA PHE A 347 -16.70 7.44 -15.52
C PHE A 347 -17.69 6.81 -16.49
N THR A 348 -18.92 7.32 -16.51
CA THR A 348 -19.99 6.77 -17.34
C THR A 348 -20.64 7.85 -18.18
N ARG A 349 -21.08 7.48 -19.38
CA ARG A 349 -21.84 8.36 -20.27
C ARG A 349 -23.10 8.88 -19.57
N GLY A 350 -23.36 10.16 -19.80
CA GLY A 350 -24.62 10.80 -19.42
C GLY A 350 -25.57 10.81 -20.60
N SER A 351 -26.36 11.87 -20.72
CA SER A 351 -27.33 12.03 -21.81
C SER A 351 -26.71 12.16 -23.20
N VAL A 352 -25.44 12.57 -23.33
CA VAL A 352 -24.81 12.82 -24.63
C VAL A 352 -23.28 12.78 -24.57
N GLY A 353 -22.64 12.25 -25.61
CA GLY A 353 -21.17 12.19 -25.71
C GLY A 353 -20.53 11.10 -24.85
N ASN A 354 -19.21 11.12 -24.76
CA ASN A 354 -18.38 10.17 -23.99
C ASN A 354 -17.90 10.82 -22.69
N ALA A 355 -17.80 10.08 -21.58
CA ALA A 355 -17.03 10.57 -20.43
C ALA A 355 -15.56 10.75 -20.83
N LYS A 356 -14.84 11.65 -20.17
CA LYS A 356 -13.40 11.81 -20.39
C LYS A 356 -12.67 12.36 -19.16
N ILE A 357 -11.36 12.13 -19.10
CA ILE A 357 -10.45 12.71 -18.10
C ILE A 357 -9.07 12.91 -18.74
N SER A 358 -8.36 13.96 -18.36
CA SER A 358 -7.00 14.24 -18.83
C SER A 358 -5.93 13.79 -17.83
N ALA A 359 -6.15 13.98 -16.53
CA ALA A 359 -5.27 13.45 -15.49
C ALA A 359 -6.01 13.28 -14.15
N ILE A 360 -5.42 12.48 -13.26
CA ILE A 360 -5.94 12.21 -11.92
C ILE A 360 -4.83 12.39 -10.90
N GLU A 361 -5.08 13.15 -9.85
CA GLU A 361 -4.27 13.15 -8.63
C GLU A 361 -5.09 12.59 -7.47
N VAL A 362 -4.52 11.64 -6.73
CA VAL A 362 -5.07 11.14 -5.48
C VAL A 362 -3.98 11.32 -4.44
N VAL A 363 -4.22 12.12 -3.42
CA VAL A 363 -3.23 12.36 -2.36
C VAL A 363 -3.87 12.03 -1.03
N GLN A 364 -3.24 11.18 -0.24
CA GLN A 364 -3.68 10.90 1.12
C GLN A 364 -3.62 12.21 1.89
N THR A 365 -4.76 12.59 2.45
CA THR A 365 -4.81 13.67 3.41
C THR A 365 -4.69 13.01 4.77
N ASP A 366 -3.71 13.43 5.58
CA ASP A 366 -3.76 13.11 7.00
C ASP A 366 -5.15 13.53 7.50
N ALA A 367 -5.80 12.68 8.31
CA ALA A 367 -7.13 12.95 8.86
C ALA A 367 -7.18 14.29 9.64
N THR A 368 -6.01 14.88 9.90
CA THR A 368 -5.74 16.19 10.49
C THR A 368 -5.94 17.37 9.54
N ALA A 369 -5.99 17.23 8.21
CA ALA A 369 -6.08 18.38 7.28
C ALA A 369 -7.50 18.59 6.69
N ALA A 370 -8.28 17.52 6.49
CA ALA A 370 -9.58 17.61 5.82
C ALA A 370 -10.68 18.27 6.69
N ARG A 371 -10.52 18.26 8.02
CA ARG A 371 -11.46 18.92 8.96
C ARG A 371 -11.09 20.35 9.33
N TRP A 372 -9.90 20.82 8.91
CA TRP A 372 -9.36 22.14 9.22
C TRP A 372 -9.70 23.23 8.19
N GLY A 373 -10.49 22.87 7.17
CA GLY A 373 -10.89 23.76 6.08
C GLY A 373 -12.35 24.20 6.10
N ALA A 374 -13.19 23.60 6.96
CA ALA A 374 -14.60 23.96 7.10
C ALA A 374 -14.79 24.70 8.42
N GLY A 375 -14.49 26.00 8.42
CA GLY A 375 -14.49 26.83 9.61
C GLY A 375 -15.82 26.81 10.38
N LEU A 376 -15.86 26.06 11.47
CA LEU A 376 -16.84 26.19 12.54
C LEU A 376 -16.13 26.84 13.74
N SER A 377 -16.45 28.10 14.02
CA SER A 377 -15.90 28.79 15.18
C SER A 377 -16.75 28.48 16.43
N ALA A 378 -16.10 28.28 17.58
CA ALA A 378 -16.79 27.98 18.84
C ALA A 378 -17.70 29.14 19.27
N GLU A 379 -17.29 30.38 18.99
CA GLU A 379 -18.10 31.59 19.21
C GLU A 379 -19.36 31.62 18.32
N THR A 380 -19.28 31.23 17.05
CA THR A 380 -20.43 31.21 16.13
C THR A 380 -21.49 30.18 16.54
N LEU A 381 -21.08 29.11 17.22
CA LEU A 381 -21.97 28.04 17.69
C LEU A 381 -22.48 28.25 19.13
N GLY A 382 -22.06 29.33 19.80
CA GLY A 382 -22.46 29.62 21.18
C GLY A 382 -22.05 28.53 22.17
N VAL A 383 -20.91 27.86 21.92
CA VAL A 383 -20.44 26.75 22.77
C VAL A 383 -19.47 27.27 23.82
N GLN A 384 -19.80 27.05 25.09
CA GLN A 384 -18.90 27.24 26.22
C GLN A 384 -18.18 25.95 26.57
N LEU A 385 -16.89 26.06 26.89
CA LEU A 385 -16.05 24.95 27.32
C LEU A 385 -15.67 25.12 28.79
N GLN A 386 -15.82 24.04 29.55
CA GLN A 386 -15.25 23.91 30.89
C GLN A 386 -14.35 22.67 30.94
N ALA A 387 -13.13 22.85 31.44
CA ALA A 387 -12.21 21.75 31.71
C ALA A 387 -12.06 21.55 33.22
N TYR A 388 -12.37 20.36 33.73
CA TYR A 388 -12.31 20.07 35.16
C TYR A 388 -11.91 18.61 35.47
N PRO A 389 -11.18 18.33 36.57
CA PRO A 389 -10.55 19.33 37.44
C PRO A 389 -9.46 20.10 36.66
N ASN A 390 -9.23 21.36 37.04
CA ASN A 390 -8.12 22.16 36.55
C ASN A 390 -7.74 23.14 37.68
N PRO A 391 -6.62 22.94 38.39
CA PRO A 391 -5.49 22.06 38.02
C PRO A 391 -5.80 20.56 38.09
N PHE A 392 -5.03 19.74 37.35
CA PHE A 392 -5.25 18.29 37.22
C PHE A 392 -3.98 17.45 37.37
N THR A 393 -4.14 16.15 37.62
CA THR A 393 -3.04 15.16 37.73
C THR A 393 -3.04 14.23 36.52
N ASP A 394 -3.98 13.29 36.44
CA ASP A 394 -3.95 12.24 35.40
C ASP A 394 -4.86 12.55 34.19
N PHE A 395 -5.94 13.30 34.42
CA PHE A 395 -6.96 13.57 33.41
C PHE A 395 -7.69 14.87 33.65
N ILE A 396 -8.28 15.39 32.59
CA ILE A 396 -9.31 16.43 32.60
C ILE A 396 -10.60 15.88 32.00
N THR A 397 -11.73 16.43 32.37
CA THR A 397 -13.02 16.23 31.70
C THR A 397 -13.37 17.51 30.98
N LEU A 398 -13.74 17.39 29.69
CA LEU A 398 -14.22 18.51 28.90
C LEU A 398 -15.74 18.50 28.86
N ARG A 399 -16.35 19.53 29.42
CA ARG A 399 -17.79 19.79 29.32
C ARG A 399 -18.03 20.90 28.31
N LEU A 400 -18.84 20.59 27.31
CA LEU A 400 -19.29 21.50 26.27
C LEU A 400 -20.76 21.86 26.55
N GLU A 401 -21.06 23.16 26.65
CA GLU A 401 -22.41 23.68 26.87
C GLU A 401 -22.82 24.57 25.70
N GLY A 402 -23.94 24.28 25.03
CA GLY A 402 -24.46 25.11 23.94
C GLY A 402 -25.44 24.39 23.01
N PRO A 403 -26.06 25.10 22.05
CA PRO A 403 -27.09 24.56 21.14
C PRO A 403 -26.59 23.46 20.20
N ALA A 404 -25.28 23.43 19.92
CA ALA A 404 -24.61 22.48 19.04
C ALA A 404 -23.61 21.59 19.81
N ALA A 405 -24.06 20.94 20.89
CA ALA A 405 -23.21 20.13 21.77
C ALA A 405 -22.65 18.82 21.16
N GLN A 406 -22.53 18.72 19.84
CA GLN A 406 -22.01 17.52 19.19
C GLN A 406 -20.83 17.86 18.28
N ALA A 407 -19.66 17.36 18.70
CA ALA A 407 -18.42 17.23 17.95
C ALA A 407 -17.75 18.55 17.52
N LEU A 408 -16.95 19.13 18.43
CA LEU A 408 -15.97 20.16 18.07
C LEU A 408 -14.54 19.61 18.11
N PRO A 409 -13.65 20.07 17.20
CA PRO A 409 -12.25 19.72 17.26
C PRO A 409 -11.60 20.38 18.47
N VAL A 410 -10.67 19.66 19.08
CA VAL A 410 -9.91 20.09 20.25
C VAL A 410 -8.43 19.85 20.03
N VAL A 411 -7.63 20.86 20.33
CA VAL A 411 -6.17 20.77 20.29
C VAL A 411 -5.60 21.23 21.62
N ILE A 412 -4.70 20.44 22.19
CA ILE A 412 -3.93 20.82 23.37
C ILE A 412 -2.50 21.10 22.93
N TYR A 413 -1.98 22.24 23.36
CA TYR A 413 -0.61 22.67 23.16
C TYR A 413 0.15 22.67 24.49
N ASP A 414 1.44 22.39 24.46
CA ASP A 414 2.32 22.66 25.59
C ASP A 414 2.70 24.15 25.67
N SER A 415 3.43 24.53 26.72
CA SER A 415 3.94 25.89 26.93
C SER A 415 4.87 26.42 25.83
N GLN A 416 5.39 25.55 24.96
CA GLN A 416 6.22 25.91 23.80
C GLN A 416 5.39 26.04 22.51
N GLY A 417 4.08 25.84 22.57
CA GLY A 417 3.19 25.91 21.42
C GLY A 417 3.20 24.65 20.55
N ARG A 418 3.77 23.53 21.02
CA ARG A 418 3.75 22.24 20.31
C ARG A 418 2.44 21.53 20.58
N VAL A 419 1.85 20.90 19.55
CA VAL A 419 0.64 20.09 19.69
C VAL A 419 0.98 18.83 20.49
N VAL A 420 0.28 18.61 21.60
CA VAL A 420 0.44 17.44 22.48
C VAL A 420 -0.73 16.46 22.36
N LEU A 421 -1.91 16.94 21.98
CA LEU A 421 -3.07 16.11 21.70
C LEU A 421 -3.96 16.83 20.70
N GLN A 422 -4.49 16.09 19.72
CA GLN A 422 -5.46 16.59 18.77
C GLN A 422 -6.60 15.58 18.64
N LEU A 423 -7.82 16.03 18.91
CA LEU A 423 -9.03 15.24 18.78
C LEU A 423 -9.91 15.90 17.72
N ALA A 424 -10.28 15.13 16.70
CA ALA A 424 -11.14 15.62 15.62
C ALA A 424 -12.56 15.94 16.10
N GLU A 425 -13.02 15.28 17.17
CA GLU A 425 -14.30 15.51 17.82
C GLU A 425 -14.17 15.23 19.32
N VAL A 426 -14.74 16.12 20.13
CA VAL A 426 -14.95 15.91 21.55
C VAL A 426 -16.44 15.91 21.87
N LYS A 427 -16.89 14.92 22.64
CA LYS A 427 -18.24 14.87 23.23
C LYS A 427 -18.25 15.62 24.56
N SER A 428 -19.40 16.19 24.92
CA SER A 428 -19.56 16.73 26.28
C SER A 428 -19.35 15.62 27.32
N GLU A 429 -18.70 15.96 28.43
CA GLU A 429 -18.28 15.04 29.49
C GLU A 429 -17.20 14.02 29.08
N GLN A 430 -16.48 14.28 27.99
CA GLN A 430 -15.38 13.41 27.58
C GLN A 430 -14.15 13.60 28.47
N ARG A 431 -13.70 12.47 29.04
CA ARG A 431 -12.46 12.40 29.79
C ARG A 431 -11.26 12.30 28.85
N ILE A 432 -10.27 13.16 29.08
CA ILE A 432 -9.00 13.19 28.37
C ILE A 432 -7.88 12.91 29.37
N SER A 433 -7.17 11.80 29.16
CA SER A 433 -6.00 11.43 29.95
C SER A 433 -4.73 11.91 29.26
N LEU A 434 -4.05 12.88 29.87
CA LEU A 434 -2.73 13.35 29.44
C LEU A 434 -1.68 12.67 30.32
N GLY A 435 -1.61 11.32 30.29
CA GLY A 435 -0.85 10.47 31.22
C GLY A 435 0.65 10.80 31.42
N ASN A 436 1.44 9.85 31.92
CA ASN A 436 2.82 10.13 32.38
C ASN A 436 3.80 10.60 31.29
N ALA A 437 3.42 10.52 30.01
CA ALA A 437 4.20 11.03 28.88
C ALA A 437 4.23 12.58 28.81
N PHE A 438 3.36 13.27 29.54
CA PHE A 438 3.28 14.74 29.55
C PHE A 438 3.75 15.28 30.91
N PRO A 439 4.81 16.10 30.97
CA PRO A 439 5.35 16.62 32.23
C PRO A 439 4.38 17.58 32.95
N PRO A 440 4.49 17.76 34.27
CA PRO A 440 3.80 18.85 34.98
C PRO A 440 4.10 20.20 34.33
N GLY A 441 3.09 21.05 34.17
CA GLY A 441 3.26 22.32 33.48
C GLY A 441 1.96 22.93 32.95
N LEU A 442 2.13 24.04 32.25
CA LEU A 442 1.06 24.80 31.61
C LEU A 442 0.77 24.23 30.22
N TYR A 443 -0.51 24.10 29.91
CA TYR A 443 -1.02 23.70 28.60
C TYR A 443 -2.11 24.66 28.14
N VAL A 444 -2.26 24.78 26.82
CA VAL A 444 -3.32 25.59 26.20
C VAL A 444 -4.25 24.66 25.44
N LEU A 445 -5.50 24.61 25.85
CA LEU A 445 -6.59 23.89 25.20
C LEU A 445 -7.32 24.84 24.26
N LYS A 446 -7.38 24.53 22.97
CA LYS A 446 -8.16 25.27 21.97
C LYS A 446 -9.35 24.46 21.47
N VAL A 447 -10.49 25.12 21.29
CA VAL A 447 -11.73 24.53 20.76
C VAL A 447 -12.25 25.36 19.59
N GLY A 448 -12.58 24.70 18.49
CA GLY A 448 -12.99 25.36 17.24
C GLY A 448 -11.83 26.01 16.48
N GLU A 449 -12.16 26.77 15.42
CA GLU A 449 -11.17 27.31 14.46
C GLU A 449 -11.24 28.82 14.24
N GLY A 450 -10.14 29.37 13.71
CA GLY A 450 -10.06 30.75 13.23
C GLY A 450 -10.12 31.80 14.35
N LYS A 451 -10.64 32.99 14.01
CA LYS A 451 -10.74 34.13 14.96
C LYS A 451 -11.73 33.91 16.10
N GLY A 452 -12.61 32.90 16.01
CA GLY A 452 -13.60 32.54 17.03
C GLY A 452 -13.31 31.23 17.75
N ALA A 453 -12.06 30.74 17.69
CA ALA A 453 -11.60 29.62 18.52
C ALA A 453 -11.44 30.09 19.98
N THR A 454 -12.02 29.35 20.92
CA THR A 454 -11.87 29.64 22.35
C THR A 454 -10.65 28.91 22.90
N SER A 455 -9.94 29.55 23.83
CA SER A 455 -8.74 29.01 24.45
C SER A 455 -8.89 28.95 25.97
N HIS A 456 -8.49 27.84 26.58
CA HIS A 456 -8.51 27.62 28.01
C HIS A 456 -7.12 27.18 28.49
N THR A 457 -6.67 27.76 29.59
CA THR A 457 -5.40 27.36 30.21
C THR A 457 -5.63 26.15 31.09
N LEU A 458 -4.80 25.12 30.95
CA LEU A 458 -4.78 23.93 31.79
C LEU A 458 -3.48 23.88 32.58
N LEU A 459 -3.55 23.46 33.84
CA LEU A 459 -2.37 23.28 34.70
C LEU A 459 -2.27 21.84 35.18
N LYS A 460 -1.24 21.13 34.71
CA LYS A 460 -0.89 19.80 35.23
C LYS A 460 0.06 19.94 36.42
N VAL A 461 -0.30 19.39 37.57
CA VAL A 461 0.46 19.58 38.82
C VAL A 461 1.34 18.40 39.23
N ARG A 462 1.14 17.21 38.67
CA ARG A 462 1.92 16.00 38.97
C ARG A 462 2.02 15.07 37.78
#